data_AF-A0AA41JTA3-F1
#
_entry.id   AF-A0AA41JTA3-F1
#
_cell.length_a   1.000
_cell.length_b   1.000
_cell.length_c   1.000
_cell.angle_alpha   90.00
_cell.angle_beta   90.00
_cell.angle_gamma   90.00
#
_symmetry.space_group_name_H-M   'P 1'
#
loop_
_entity.id
_entity.type
_entity.pdbx_description
1 polymer ?
#
loop_
_entity_poly.entity_id
_entity_poly.type
_entity_poly.pdbx_seq_one_letter_code
_entity_poly.pdbx_strand_id
1 'polypeptide(L)'
;MKKVVVSGGSGFVASWVIADFLNHGYAVTTSLRSLTKADGIKRALARYVPATALANLTFFVADLTQPDGWAAGMAGADGVIHVASPLGHGTESTDELVRIARDGVQNVFQAAVTAGITRIVMTSSQAASTPDSQVTGTLTEDFWTDPQNPELDAYRISKVTAERTAWELAAAHHLDLTTILPGAIFGPVMTQNLSSNAILLQLLQGQPALPKVPLEISDVRDLATLHRLAFEQPVASGKRYLAASQTLTMLDVARLYQRHFPQLHLHARPLPNWATRVAAKFIPSLRALVPMLDRQYHHTTAAAETDLGWQQHTPDDTVLAAAQRLISLGLIK
;
A
#
# COMPACT_ATOMS: atom_id res chain seq x y z
N MET A 1 25.05 -6.28 11.49
CA MET A 1 23.79 -6.45 10.73
C MET A 1 22.97 -5.20 10.96
N LYS A 2 22.46 -4.55 9.90
CA LYS A 2 21.56 -3.39 10.08
C LYS A 2 20.21 -3.87 10.60
N LYS A 3 19.60 -3.10 11.50
CA LYS A 3 18.30 -3.36 12.10
C LYS A 3 17.28 -2.33 11.61
N VAL A 4 16.15 -2.78 11.09
CA VAL A 4 15.04 -1.89 10.70
C VAL A 4 13.79 -2.18 11.49
N VAL A 5 13.02 -1.14 11.77
CA VAL A 5 11.66 -1.28 12.30
C VAL A 5 10.65 -1.22 11.17
N VAL A 6 9.80 -2.23 11.03
CA VAL A 6 8.66 -2.20 10.09
C VAL A 6 7.38 -2.03 10.90
N SER A 7 6.60 -0.97 10.66
CA SER A 7 5.33 -0.81 11.37
C SER A 7 4.24 -1.75 10.84
N GLY A 8 3.43 -2.32 11.74
CA GLY A 8 2.21 -3.07 11.39
C GLY A 8 2.46 -4.42 10.72
N GLY A 9 3.30 -5.27 11.29
CA GLY A 9 3.79 -6.52 10.69
C GLY A 9 2.73 -7.57 10.33
N SER A 10 1.48 -7.36 10.69
CA SER A 10 0.33 -8.19 10.25
C SER A 10 -0.30 -7.74 8.93
N GLY A 11 0.14 -6.61 8.37
CA GLY A 11 -0.37 -6.01 7.14
C GLY A 11 0.11 -6.73 5.87
N PHE A 12 -0.67 -6.60 4.80
CA PHE A 12 -0.35 -7.19 3.50
C PHE A 12 1.01 -6.69 2.95
N VAL A 13 1.17 -5.36 2.83
CA VAL A 13 2.42 -4.75 2.38
C VAL A 13 3.56 -5.02 3.36
N ALA A 14 3.31 -4.86 4.66
CA ALA A 14 4.33 -5.06 5.69
C ALA A 14 4.92 -6.48 5.65
N SER A 15 4.13 -7.51 5.36
CA SER A 15 4.63 -8.87 5.25
C SER A 15 5.66 -9.06 4.13
N TRP A 16 5.46 -8.42 2.97
CA TRP A 16 6.41 -8.44 1.87
C TRP A 16 7.65 -7.59 2.16
N VAL A 17 7.47 -6.41 2.77
CA VAL A 17 8.60 -5.57 3.22
C VAL A 17 9.47 -6.33 4.21
N ILE A 18 8.88 -6.99 5.22
CA ILE A 18 9.63 -7.82 6.17
C ILE A 18 10.38 -8.94 5.44
N ALA A 19 9.72 -9.65 4.52
CA ALA A 19 10.35 -10.73 3.78
C ALA A 19 11.54 -10.24 2.95
N ASP A 20 11.39 -9.13 2.24
CA ASP A 20 12.44 -8.55 1.40
C ASP A 20 13.65 -8.14 2.25
N PHE A 21 13.46 -7.38 3.33
CA PHE A 21 14.57 -6.99 4.22
C PHE A 21 15.28 -8.19 4.87
N LEU A 22 14.53 -9.20 5.36
CA LEU A 22 15.14 -10.40 5.94
C LEU A 22 15.99 -11.16 4.91
N ASN A 23 15.50 -11.30 3.67
CA ASN A 23 16.22 -11.96 2.58
C ASN A 23 17.49 -11.20 2.16
N HIS A 24 17.55 -9.89 2.42
CA HIS A 24 18.73 -9.06 2.17
C HIS A 24 19.61 -8.87 3.43
N GLY A 25 19.46 -9.75 4.42
CA GLY A 25 20.40 -9.84 5.55
C GLY A 25 20.19 -8.80 6.65
N TYR A 26 19.00 -8.20 6.74
CA TYR A 26 18.64 -7.29 7.84
C TYR A 26 18.08 -8.04 9.05
N ALA A 27 18.26 -7.43 10.22
CA ALA A 27 17.41 -7.72 11.38
C ALA A 27 16.15 -6.87 11.27
N VAL A 28 15.00 -7.51 11.46
CA VAL A 28 13.70 -6.82 11.37
C VAL A 28 12.97 -6.92 12.69
N THR A 29 12.56 -5.77 13.21
CA THR A 29 11.67 -5.68 14.38
C THR A 29 10.35 -5.09 13.91
N THR A 30 9.21 -5.72 14.21
CA THR A 30 7.91 -5.23 13.70
C THR A 30 6.85 -5.09 14.78
N SER A 31 6.03 -4.04 14.68
CA SER A 31 4.96 -3.79 15.63
C SER A 31 3.72 -4.65 15.37
N LEU A 32 3.10 -5.11 16.46
CA LEU A 32 1.81 -5.77 16.47
C LEU A 32 0.95 -5.19 17.60
N ARG A 33 -0.37 -5.11 17.38
CA ARG A 33 -1.31 -4.79 18.47
C ARG A 33 -1.37 -5.90 19.53
N SER A 34 -1.06 -7.14 19.14
CA SER A 34 -1.05 -8.30 20.02
C SER A 34 -0.03 -9.32 19.51
N LEU A 35 0.82 -9.80 20.41
CA LEU A 35 1.82 -10.83 20.11
C LEU A 35 1.21 -12.21 19.79
N THR A 36 -0.08 -12.41 20.06
CA THR A 36 -0.80 -13.64 19.68
C THR A 36 -0.73 -13.96 18.18
N LYS A 37 -0.50 -12.94 17.33
CA LYS A 37 -0.35 -13.10 15.87
C LYS A 37 1.07 -13.45 15.42
N ALA A 38 2.07 -13.36 16.30
CA ALA A 38 3.49 -13.47 15.95
C ALA A 38 3.82 -14.80 15.27
N ASP A 39 3.37 -15.93 15.82
CA ASP A 39 3.66 -17.25 15.25
C ASP A 39 2.97 -17.46 13.90
N GLY A 40 1.77 -16.92 13.73
CA GLY A 40 1.06 -16.94 12.45
C GLY A 40 1.82 -16.19 11.36
N ILE A 41 2.39 -15.04 11.69
CA ILE A 41 3.20 -14.21 10.79
C ILE A 41 4.50 -14.94 10.45
N LYS A 42 5.22 -15.50 11.44
CA LYS A 42 6.43 -16.31 11.20
C LYS A 42 6.16 -17.47 10.25
N ARG A 43 5.08 -18.23 10.47
CA ARG A 43 4.70 -19.34 9.56
C ARG A 43 4.37 -18.88 8.15
N ALA A 44 3.72 -17.72 8.00
CA ALA A 44 3.42 -17.16 6.69
C ALA A 44 4.70 -16.74 5.94
N LEU A 45 5.63 -16.08 6.63
CA LEU A 45 6.91 -15.64 6.09
C LEU A 45 7.85 -16.79 5.73
N ALA A 46 7.81 -17.91 6.45
CA ALA A 46 8.66 -19.08 6.21
C ALA A 46 8.52 -19.69 4.79
N ARG A 47 7.48 -19.33 4.03
CA ARG A 47 7.31 -19.72 2.62
C ARG A 47 8.19 -18.93 1.66
N TYR A 48 8.64 -17.75 2.08
CA TYR A 48 9.37 -16.78 1.25
C TYR A 48 10.72 -16.38 1.85
N VAL A 49 10.99 -16.77 3.09
CA VAL A 49 12.18 -16.39 3.85
C VAL A 49 12.85 -17.66 4.41
N PRO A 50 14.16 -17.87 4.16
CA PRO A 50 14.91 -18.98 4.75
C PRO A 50 14.89 -18.95 6.27
N ALA A 51 14.94 -20.11 6.93
CA ALA A 51 14.90 -20.20 8.39
C ALA A 51 16.00 -19.39 9.08
N THR A 52 17.20 -19.32 8.48
CA THR A 52 18.34 -18.53 8.98
C THR A 52 18.06 -17.03 8.98
N ALA A 53 17.42 -16.52 7.93
CA ALA A 53 17.02 -15.12 7.85
C ALA A 53 15.83 -14.83 8.78
N LEU A 54 14.84 -15.72 8.83
CA LEU A 54 13.65 -15.58 9.67
C LEU A 54 13.97 -15.53 11.18
N ALA A 55 15.10 -16.11 11.60
CA ALA A 55 15.60 -15.99 12.97
C ALA A 55 15.90 -14.53 13.39
N ASN A 56 16.12 -13.63 12.43
CA ASN A 56 16.36 -12.21 12.68
C ASN A 56 15.08 -11.37 12.78
N LEU A 57 13.90 -12.01 12.80
CA LEU A 57 12.61 -11.35 13.00
C LEU A 57 12.19 -11.32 14.48
N THR A 58 11.96 -10.11 14.98
CA THR A 58 11.45 -9.85 16.33
C THR A 58 10.17 -9.02 16.30
N PHE A 59 9.42 -9.04 17.39
CA PHE A 59 8.13 -8.34 17.51
C PHE A 59 8.10 -7.48 18.76
N PHE A 60 7.37 -6.38 18.70
CA PHE A 60 7.02 -5.57 19.86
C PHE A 60 5.55 -5.16 19.81
N VAL A 61 5.01 -4.79 20.97
CA VAL A 61 3.63 -4.33 21.08
C VAL A 61 3.58 -2.82 20.85
N ALA A 62 2.80 -2.39 19.85
CA ALA A 62 2.43 -0.99 19.66
C ALA A 62 1.17 -0.90 18.80
N ASP A 63 0.39 0.16 19.00
CA ASP A 63 -0.75 0.52 18.14
C ASP A 63 -0.49 1.91 17.55
N LEU A 64 -0.92 2.17 16.32
CA LEU A 64 -0.80 3.49 15.72
C LEU A 64 -1.61 4.54 16.47
N THR A 65 -2.70 4.14 17.12
CA THR A 65 -3.58 5.05 17.86
C THR A 65 -3.06 5.39 19.26
N GLN A 66 -1.93 4.80 19.68
CA GLN A 66 -1.35 4.98 21.00
C GLN A 66 0.15 5.30 20.90
N PRO A 67 0.69 6.20 21.73
CA PRO A 67 2.12 6.52 21.72
C PRO A 67 2.99 5.39 22.32
N ASP A 68 2.39 4.52 23.13
CA ASP A 68 3.11 3.52 23.92
C ASP A 68 3.78 2.43 23.07
N GLY A 69 4.93 1.97 23.54
CA GLY A 69 5.67 0.84 22.96
C GLY A 69 6.56 1.18 21.77
N TRP A 70 6.30 2.27 21.03
CA TRP A 70 7.06 2.63 19.84
C TRP A 70 8.54 2.92 20.11
N ALA A 71 8.86 3.82 21.06
CA ALA A 71 10.25 4.19 21.35
C ALA A 71 11.10 2.99 21.81
N ALA A 72 10.54 2.13 22.67
CA ALA A 72 11.19 0.91 23.12
C ALA A 72 11.39 -0.10 21.97
N GLY A 73 10.39 -0.26 21.09
CA GLY A 73 10.50 -1.11 19.91
C GLY A 73 11.51 -0.62 18.87
N MET A 74 11.75 0.69 18.83
CA MET A 74 12.71 1.36 17.94
C MET A 74 14.14 1.43 18.47
N ALA A 75 14.36 1.10 19.75
CA ALA A 75 15.68 1.18 20.35
C ALA A 75 16.75 0.40 19.54
N GLY A 76 17.82 1.11 19.18
CA GLY A 76 18.97 0.58 18.44
C GLY A 76 18.70 0.18 16.99
N ALA A 77 17.60 0.64 16.38
CA ALA A 77 17.38 0.45 14.95
C ALA A 77 18.08 1.54 14.12
N ASP A 78 18.49 1.19 12.91
CA ASP A 78 19.11 2.09 11.93
C ASP A 78 18.07 2.89 11.13
N GLY A 79 16.79 2.52 11.20
CA GLY A 79 15.74 3.17 10.45
C GLY A 79 14.35 2.58 10.65
N VAL A 80 13.35 3.33 10.18
CA VAL A 80 11.94 2.93 10.23
C VAL A 80 11.37 2.83 8.82
N ILE A 81 10.74 1.70 8.52
CA ILE A 81 9.87 1.51 7.36
C ILE A 81 8.42 1.61 7.85
N HIS A 82 7.83 2.80 7.73
CA HIS A 82 6.48 3.08 8.22
C HIS A 82 5.44 2.71 7.16
N VAL A 83 4.89 1.49 7.27
CA VAL A 83 3.90 0.93 6.34
C VAL A 83 2.48 0.98 6.91
N ALA A 84 2.37 0.85 8.22
CA ALA A 84 1.08 0.79 8.90
C ALA A 84 0.28 2.07 8.67
N SER A 85 -0.98 1.91 8.26
CA SER A 85 -1.89 3.02 8.05
C SER A 85 -3.30 2.63 8.52
N PRO A 86 -4.03 3.55 9.17
CA PRO A 86 -5.44 3.33 9.47
C PRO A 86 -6.24 3.35 8.17
N LEU A 87 -6.88 2.24 7.83
CA LEU A 87 -7.74 2.15 6.63
C LEU A 87 -9.20 2.52 6.92
N GLY A 88 -9.52 2.84 8.18
CA GLY A 88 -10.89 2.95 8.67
C GLY A 88 -11.63 1.60 8.63
N HIS A 89 -12.83 1.57 9.21
CA HIS A 89 -13.78 0.47 9.14
C HIS A 89 -15.00 0.82 8.27
N GLY A 90 -15.01 2.02 7.69
CA GLY A 90 -16.08 2.52 6.82
C GLY A 90 -17.22 3.20 7.58
N THR A 91 -17.06 3.41 8.89
CA THR A 91 -18.05 4.05 9.78
C THR A 91 -17.58 5.39 10.32
N GLU A 92 -16.28 5.69 10.20
CA GLU A 92 -15.66 6.91 10.68
C GLU A 92 -16.08 8.12 9.83
N SER A 93 -16.19 9.28 10.48
CA SER A 93 -16.29 10.55 9.75
C SER A 93 -14.95 10.89 9.06
N THR A 94 -14.99 11.80 8.09
CA THR A 94 -13.78 12.33 7.46
C THR A 94 -12.81 12.87 8.51
N ASP A 95 -13.29 13.69 9.45
CA ASP A 95 -12.45 14.29 10.50
C ASP A 95 -11.82 13.25 11.42
N GLU A 96 -12.56 12.19 11.75
CA GLU A 96 -12.05 11.09 12.56
C GLU A 96 -10.94 10.33 11.83
N LEU A 97 -11.15 9.98 10.56
CA LEU A 97 -10.15 9.27 9.76
C LEU A 97 -8.88 10.13 9.57
N VAL A 98 -9.05 11.43 9.32
CA VAL A 98 -7.95 12.40 9.21
C VAL A 98 -7.17 12.50 10.51
N ARG A 99 -7.85 12.63 11.64
CA ARG A 99 -7.21 12.66 12.97
C ARG A 99 -6.40 11.38 13.22
N ILE A 100 -6.99 10.21 13.03
CA ILE A 100 -6.31 8.93 13.27
C ILE A 100 -5.09 8.78 12.35
N ALA A 101 -5.19 9.20 11.08
CA ALA A 101 -4.08 9.13 10.13
C ALA A 101 -2.91 10.05 10.52
N ARG A 102 -3.21 11.30 10.90
CA ARG A 102 -2.21 12.26 11.40
C ARG A 102 -1.55 11.77 12.68
N ASP A 103 -2.35 11.41 13.68
CA ASP A 103 -1.86 11.03 15.01
C ASP A 103 -1.01 9.75 14.93
N GLY A 104 -1.37 8.82 14.03
CA GLY A 104 -0.55 7.62 13.75
C GLY A 104 0.84 7.92 13.20
N VAL A 105 0.96 8.92 12.31
CA VAL A 105 2.26 9.39 11.81
C VAL A 105 3.04 10.06 12.95
N GLN A 106 2.40 10.94 13.72
CA GLN A 106 3.02 11.64 14.85
C GLN A 106 3.60 10.66 15.88
N ASN A 107 2.83 9.64 16.27
CA ASN A 107 3.27 8.63 17.24
C ASN A 107 4.55 7.91 16.79
N VAL A 108 4.61 7.51 15.52
CA VAL A 108 5.77 6.78 14.97
C VAL A 108 6.98 7.71 14.79
N PHE A 109 6.78 8.91 14.23
CA PHE A 109 7.87 9.83 13.93
C PHE A 109 8.47 10.41 15.21
N GLN A 110 7.65 10.78 16.20
CA GLN A 110 8.14 11.25 17.50
C GLN A 110 8.88 10.17 18.27
N ALA A 111 8.45 8.90 18.15
CA ALA A 111 9.16 7.77 18.72
C ALA A 111 10.50 7.52 18.01
N ALA A 112 10.56 7.68 16.69
CA ALA A 112 11.80 7.58 15.92
C ALA A 112 12.82 8.64 16.37
N VAL A 113 12.37 9.89 16.52
CA VAL A 113 13.18 10.99 17.06
C VAL A 113 13.70 10.65 18.46
N THR A 114 12.81 10.20 19.36
CA THR A 114 13.18 9.79 20.72
C THR A 114 14.21 8.66 20.74
N ALA A 115 14.12 7.72 19.80
CA ALA A 115 15.05 6.62 19.64
C ALA A 115 16.36 6.99 18.93
N GLY A 116 16.52 8.26 18.50
CA GLY A 116 17.70 8.74 17.77
C GLY A 116 17.77 8.29 16.31
N ILE A 117 16.64 7.88 15.73
CA ILE A 117 16.55 7.43 14.33
C ILE A 117 16.28 8.62 13.43
N THR A 118 17.10 8.77 12.38
CA THR A 118 16.94 9.83 11.38
C THR A 118 16.36 9.34 10.06
N ARG A 119 16.60 8.07 9.67
CA ARG A 119 16.15 7.52 8.38
C ARG A 119 14.75 6.90 8.48
N ILE A 120 13.80 7.44 7.71
CA ILE A 120 12.43 6.92 7.63
C ILE A 120 12.02 6.76 6.16
N VAL A 121 11.50 5.58 5.81
CA VAL A 121 10.79 5.35 4.55
C VAL A 121 9.33 5.07 4.87
N MET A 122 8.42 5.90 4.36
CA MET A 122 6.99 5.80 4.65
C MET A 122 6.19 5.37 3.41
N THR A 123 5.28 4.42 3.59
CA THR A 123 4.25 4.12 2.59
C THR A 123 3.15 5.18 2.65
N SER A 124 3.11 6.06 1.64
CA SER A 124 1.99 6.95 1.34
C SER A 124 1.03 6.26 0.34
N SER A 125 0.49 6.98 -0.63
CA SER A 125 -0.39 6.47 -1.68
C SER A 125 -0.50 7.48 -2.81
N GLN A 126 -0.77 7.04 -4.04
CA GLN A 126 -1.23 7.91 -5.14
C GLN A 126 -2.52 8.68 -4.82
N ALA A 127 -3.25 8.29 -3.76
CA ALA A 127 -4.31 9.12 -3.18
C ALA A 127 -3.81 10.52 -2.74
N ALA A 128 -2.52 10.66 -2.40
CA ALA A 128 -1.85 11.92 -2.10
C ALA A 128 -1.25 12.64 -3.34
N SER A 129 -1.51 12.10 -4.53
CA SER A 129 -1.19 12.69 -5.84
C SER A 129 -2.41 12.64 -6.78
N THR A 130 -3.63 12.76 -6.24
CA THR A 130 -4.88 12.82 -7.01
C THR A 130 -5.16 14.26 -7.42
N PRO A 131 -5.22 14.58 -8.72
CA PRO A 131 -5.57 15.90 -9.19
C PRO A 131 -7.09 16.08 -9.27
N ASP A 132 -7.52 17.31 -9.56
CA ASP A 132 -8.90 17.60 -9.94
C ASP A 132 -9.29 16.85 -11.23
N SER A 133 -10.59 16.54 -11.37
CA SER A 133 -11.14 15.79 -12.51
C SER A 133 -10.81 16.36 -13.90
N GLN A 134 -10.48 17.65 -14.00
CA GLN A 134 -10.16 18.34 -15.25
C GLN A 134 -8.70 18.15 -15.70
N VAL A 135 -7.82 17.71 -14.80
CA VAL A 135 -6.39 17.53 -15.10
C VAL A 135 -6.18 16.32 -16.00
N THR A 136 -5.35 16.49 -17.02
CA THR A 136 -5.01 15.47 -18.01
C THR A 136 -3.49 15.38 -18.14
N GLY A 137 -2.98 14.25 -18.66
CA GLY A 137 -1.54 14.07 -18.92
C GLY A 137 -0.81 13.23 -17.86
N THR A 138 0.51 13.40 -17.80
CA THR A 138 1.39 12.61 -16.93
C THR A 138 1.72 13.38 -15.66
N LEU A 139 1.45 12.78 -14.50
CA LEU A 139 1.83 13.31 -13.19
C LEU A 139 3.15 12.72 -12.71
N THR A 140 3.98 13.59 -12.14
CA THR A 140 5.25 13.26 -11.48
C THR A 140 5.12 13.43 -9.96
N GLU A 141 6.19 13.09 -9.25
CA GLU A 141 6.35 13.22 -7.80
C GLU A 141 6.18 14.65 -7.27
N ASP A 142 6.30 15.66 -8.14
CA ASP A 142 6.10 17.07 -7.78
C ASP A 142 4.62 17.39 -7.53
N PHE A 143 3.70 16.56 -8.03
CA PHE A 143 2.27 16.79 -7.89
C PHE A 143 1.76 16.40 -6.50
N TRP A 144 1.17 17.37 -5.80
CA TRP A 144 0.51 17.20 -4.51
C TRP A 144 -0.99 17.40 -4.65
N THR A 145 -1.78 16.45 -4.13
CA THR A 145 -3.23 16.66 -3.98
C THR A 145 -3.50 17.91 -3.15
N ASP A 146 -4.46 18.73 -3.59
CA ASP A 146 -5.04 19.79 -2.78
C ASP A 146 -6.09 19.19 -1.81
N PRO A 147 -5.89 19.22 -0.48
CA PRO A 147 -6.87 18.70 0.47
C PRO A 147 -8.20 19.48 0.48
N GLN A 148 -8.26 20.66 -0.15
CA GLN A 148 -9.49 21.43 -0.31
C GLN A 148 -10.30 21.01 -1.54
N ASN A 149 -9.80 20.09 -2.37
CA ASN A 149 -10.54 19.59 -3.50
C ASN A 149 -11.85 18.91 -3.01
N PRO A 150 -13.04 19.42 -3.42
CA PRO A 150 -14.33 18.92 -2.96
C PRO A 150 -14.70 17.54 -3.53
N GLU A 151 -13.95 17.04 -4.53
CA GLU A 151 -14.14 15.72 -5.14
C GLU A 151 -13.45 14.59 -4.36
N LEU A 152 -12.64 14.92 -3.34
CA LEU A 152 -11.93 13.93 -2.54
C LEU A 152 -12.85 13.21 -1.55
N ASP A 153 -12.68 11.90 -1.46
CA ASP A 153 -13.26 11.11 -0.38
C ASP A 153 -12.42 11.19 0.91
N ALA A 154 -13.00 10.73 2.02
CA ALA A 154 -12.34 10.72 3.33
C ALA A 154 -10.99 9.99 3.31
N TYR A 155 -10.89 8.91 2.53
CA TYR A 155 -9.65 8.14 2.41
C TYR A 155 -8.54 8.97 1.79
N ARG A 156 -8.80 9.64 0.66
CA ARG A 156 -7.85 10.51 -0.02
C ARG A 156 -7.40 11.65 0.89
N ILE A 157 -8.36 12.35 1.52
CA ILE A 157 -8.04 13.44 2.46
C ILE A 157 -7.12 12.91 3.58
N SER A 158 -7.42 11.75 4.17
CA SER A 158 -6.60 11.16 5.23
C SER A 158 -5.16 10.82 4.78
N LYS A 159 -4.99 10.38 3.52
CA LYS A 159 -3.68 10.07 2.93
C LYS A 159 -2.85 11.33 2.66
N VAL A 160 -3.48 12.39 2.14
CA VAL A 160 -2.83 13.70 1.98
C VAL A 160 -2.36 14.22 3.33
N THR A 161 -3.24 14.21 4.34
CA THR A 161 -2.90 14.69 5.68
C THR A 161 -1.74 13.90 6.29
N ALA A 162 -1.78 12.57 6.24
CA ALA A 162 -0.72 11.73 6.78
C ALA A 162 0.64 12.03 6.12
N GLU A 163 0.69 12.14 4.79
CA GLU A 163 1.94 12.43 4.08
C GLU A 163 2.46 13.84 4.42
N ARG A 164 1.59 14.86 4.40
CA ARG A 164 1.99 16.24 4.76
C ARG A 164 2.54 16.32 6.19
N THR A 165 1.87 15.68 7.14
CA THR A 165 2.35 15.61 8.53
C THR A 165 3.70 14.93 8.64
N ALA A 166 3.96 13.88 7.84
CA ALA A 166 5.27 13.23 7.82
C ALA A 166 6.38 14.19 7.36
N TRP A 167 6.14 14.96 6.29
CA TRP A 167 7.09 15.94 5.77
C TRP A 167 7.29 17.13 6.73
N GLU A 168 6.23 17.60 7.39
CA GLU A 168 6.32 18.65 8.42
C GLU A 168 7.20 18.21 9.60
N LEU A 169 7.00 16.98 10.10
CA LEU A 169 7.81 16.40 11.17
C LEU A 169 9.26 16.15 10.72
N ALA A 170 9.45 15.70 9.48
CA ALA A 170 10.78 15.51 8.92
C ALA A 170 11.57 16.82 8.84
N ALA A 171 10.92 17.90 8.40
CA ALA A 171 11.52 19.23 8.39
C ALA A 171 11.83 19.73 9.80
N ALA A 172 10.88 19.58 10.74
CA ALA A 172 11.02 20.06 12.12
C ALA A 172 12.12 19.32 12.92
N HIS A 173 12.34 18.04 12.63
CA HIS A 173 13.28 17.19 13.37
C HIS A 173 14.50 16.75 12.55
N HIS A 174 14.70 17.33 11.36
CA HIS A 174 15.79 16.98 10.44
C HIS A 174 15.87 15.48 10.12
N LEU A 175 14.71 14.86 9.89
CA LEU A 175 14.62 13.45 9.49
C LEU A 175 14.92 13.31 8.00
N ASP A 176 15.69 12.27 7.67
CA ASP A 176 15.88 11.79 6.30
C ASP A 176 14.66 10.95 5.91
N LEU A 177 13.65 11.62 5.35
CA LEU A 177 12.39 11.02 4.92
C LEU A 177 12.39 10.71 3.42
N THR A 178 11.88 9.52 3.08
CA THR A 178 11.39 9.18 1.74
C THR A 178 9.94 8.70 1.82
N THR A 179 9.07 9.15 0.92
CA THR A 179 7.70 8.61 0.81
C THR A 179 7.52 7.81 -0.47
N ILE A 180 6.81 6.68 -0.39
CA ILE A 180 6.51 5.82 -1.54
C ILE A 180 5.00 5.84 -1.76
N LEU A 181 4.56 6.13 -2.98
CA LEU A 181 3.18 6.37 -3.37
C LEU A 181 2.69 5.27 -4.31
N PRO A 182 2.23 4.13 -3.78
CA PRO A 182 1.64 3.07 -4.59
C PRO A 182 0.22 3.42 -5.06
N GLY A 183 -0.18 2.78 -6.16
CA GLY A 183 -1.56 2.75 -6.65
C GLY A 183 -2.38 1.64 -5.99
N ALA A 184 -3.12 0.88 -6.79
CA ALA A 184 -3.81 -0.34 -6.36
C ALA A 184 -2.80 -1.46 -6.12
N ILE A 185 -2.47 -1.70 -4.86
CA ILE A 185 -1.49 -2.72 -4.48
C ILE A 185 -2.10 -4.11 -4.66
N PHE A 186 -1.53 -4.95 -5.50
CA PHE A 186 -1.97 -6.32 -5.69
C PHE A 186 -0.79 -7.29 -5.60
N GLY A 187 -1.08 -8.59 -5.54
CA GLY A 187 -0.07 -9.63 -5.56
C GLY A 187 -0.35 -10.76 -4.57
N PRO A 188 0.54 -11.75 -4.47
CA PRO A 188 0.32 -12.94 -3.63
C PRO A 188 0.22 -12.60 -2.14
N VAL A 189 -0.89 -12.98 -1.49
CA VAL A 189 -1.08 -12.83 -0.03
C VAL A 189 -0.28 -13.86 0.78
N MET A 190 0.40 -13.41 1.83
CA MET A 190 1.10 -14.30 2.78
C MET A 190 0.17 -14.79 3.90
N THR A 191 -0.66 -13.88 4.43
CA THR A 191 -1.61 -14.13 5.52
C THR A 191 -3.05 -14.15 4.99
N GLN A 192 -4.04 -14.32 5.87
CA GLN A 192 -5.47 -14.20 5.51
C GLN A 192 -5.93 -12.73 5.35
N ASN A 193 -5.05 -11.75 5.59
CA ASN A 193 -5.35 -10.35 5.37
C ASN A 193 -5.32 -10.03 3.87
N LEU A 194 -6.50 -9.95 3.25
CA LEU A 194 -6.61 -9.74 1.81
C LEU A 194 -6.34 -8.30 1.39
N SER A 195 -6.64 -7.32 2.24
CA SER A 195 -6.53 -5.90 1.91
C SER A 195 -7.17 -5.60 0.53
N SER A 196 -6.48 -4.88 -0.35
CA SER A 196 -6.88 -4.59 -1.74
C SER A 196 -7.15 -5.84 -2.59
N ASN A 197 -6.53 -6.99 -2.33
CA ASN A 197 -6.82 -8.23 -3.06
C ASN A 197 -8.25 -8.74 -2.85
N ALA A 198 -9.02 -8.17 -1.90
CA ALA A 198 -10.46 -8.41 -1.82
C ALA A 198 -11.18 -8.05 -3.14
N ILE A 199 -10.71 -7.02 -3.87
CA ILE A 199 -11.22 -6.64 -5.20
C ILE A 199 -10.96 -7.80 -6.18
N LEU A 200 -9.74 -8.35 -6.19
CA LEU A 200 -9.39 -9.46 -7.08
C LEU A 200 -10.16 -10.74 -6.73
N LEU A 201 -10.37 -11.01 -5.44
CA LEU A 201 -11.21 -12.13 -5.00
C LEU A 201 -12.65 -11.98 -5.50
N GLN A 202 -13.21 -10.77 -5.43
CA GLN A 202 -14.56 -10.51 -5.93
C GLN A 202 -14.65 -10.73 -7.46
N LEU A 203 -13.62 -10.35 -8.21
CA LEU A 203 -13.55 -10.63 -9.65
C LEU A 203 -13.43 -12.13 -9.94
N LEU A 204 -12.70 -12.87 -9.12
CA LEU A 204 -12.56 -14.33 -9.20
C LEU A 204 -13.82 -15.11 -8.80
N GLN A 205 -14.73 -14.49 -8.06
CA GLN A 205 -16.04 -15.04 -7.72
C GLN A 205 -17.11 -14.72 -8.80
N GLY A 206 -16.75 -13.91 -9.80
CA GLY A 206 -17.61 -13.52 -10.89
C GLY A 206 -18.51 -12.33 -10.54
N GLN A 207 -18.73 -11.47 -11.54
CA GLN A 207 -19.58 -10.30 -11.44
C GLN A 207 -20.42 -10.17 -12.72
N PRO A 208 -21.74 -9.92 -12.63
CA PRO A 208 -22.61 -9.91 -13.80
C PRO A 208 -22.27 -8.78 -14.79
N ALA A 209 -21.80 -7.63 -14.27
CA ALA A 209 -21.36 -6.50 -15.06
C ALA A 209 -20.23 -5.76 -14.32
N LEU A 210 -19.25 -5.27 -15.07
CA LEU A 210 -18.05 -4.62 -14.53
C LEU A 210 -17.85 -3.22 -15.14
N PRO A 211 -17.63 -2.19 -14.31
CA PRO A 211 -17.30 -0.87 -14.82
C PRO A 211 -15.88 -0.86 -15.40
N LYS A 212 -15.61 0.05 -16.35
CA LYS A 212 -14.29 0.25 -16.95
C LYS A 212 -13.42 1.17 -16.11
N VAL A 213 -13.23 0.82 -14.84
CA VAL A 213 -12.39 1.60 -13.93
C VAL A 213 -10.93 1.26 -14.18
N PRO A 214 -10.08 2.22 -14.60
CA PRO A 214 -8.64 2.01 -14.71
C PRO A 214 -8.01 1.92 -13.31
N LEU A 215 -7.19 0.89 -13.10
CA LEU A 215 -6.42 0.67 -11.89
C LEU A 215 -4.94 0.79 -12.24
N GLU A 216 -4.25 1.79 -11.70
CA GLU A 216 -2.78 1.82 -11.70
C GLU A 216 -2.29 0.81 -10.67
N ILE A 217 -1.63 -0.25 -11.11
CA ILE A 217 -1.32 -1.41 -10.28
C ILE A 217 0.10 -1.31 -9.75
N SER A 218 0.26 -1.53 -8.44
CA SER A 218 1.54 -1.78 -7.80
C SER A 218 1.62 -3.25 -7.40
N ASP A 219 2.64 -3.99 -7.85
CA ASP A 219 2.91 -5.31 -7.26
C ASP A 219 3.47 -5.12 -5.85
N VAL A 220 2.94 -5.86 -4.88
CA VAL A 220 3.36 -5.81 -3.48
C VAL A 220 4.82 -6.23 -3.28
N ARG A 221 5.36 -7.08 -4.16
CA ARG A 221 6.75 -7.55 -4.15
C ARG A 221 7.67 -6.42 -4.60
N ASP A 222 7.33 -5.76 -5.70
CA ASP A 222 8.10 -4.62 -6.21
C ASP A 222 8.06 -3.46 -5.24
N LEU A 223 6.90 -3.24 -4.62
CA LEU A 223 6.75 -2.24 -3.57
C LEU A 223 7.67 -2.53 -2.39
N ALA A 224 7.81 -3.79 -1.96
CA ALA A 224 8.72 -4.16 -0.90
C ALA A 224 10.18 -3.88 -1.26
N THR A 225 10.58 -4.25 -2.48
CA THR A 225 11.92 -3.92 -3.01
C THR A 225 12.14 -2.41 -3.08
N LEU A 226 11.15 -1.61 -3.51
CA LEU A 226 11.28 -0.15 -3.55
C LEU A 226 11.50 0.45 -2.16
N HIS A 227 10.83 -0.07 -1.12
CA HIS A 227 11.06 0.38 0.26
C HIS A 227 12.51 0.13 0.71
N ARG A 228 13.07 -1.03 0.36
CA ARG A 228 14.46 -1.36 0.66
C ARG A 228 15.44 -0.50 -0.14
N LEU A 229 15.24 -0.37 -1.45
CA LEU A 229 16.10 0.45 -2.31
C LEU A 229 16.09 1.92 -1.86
N ALA A 230 14.92 2.46 -1.55
CA ALA A 230 14.80 3.78 -0.95
C ALA A 230 15.63 3.82 0.34
N PHE A 231 15.40 2.91 1.29
CA PHE A 231 16.12 2.89 2.56
C PHE A 231 17.65 2.85 2.41
N GLU A 232 18.15 2.04 1.46
CA GLU A 232 19.59 1.81 1.24
C GLU A 232 20.30 2.96 0.54
N GLN A 233 19.62 3.67 -0.37
CA GLN A 233 20.27 4.59 -1.30
C GLN A 233 20.10 6.06 -0.86
N PRO A 234 21.19 6.81 -0.62
CA PRO A 234 21.11 8.21 -0.20
C PRO A 234 20.38 9.12 -1.19
N VAL A 235 20.36 8.77 -2.48
CA VAL A 235 19.66 9.54 -3.52
C VAL A 235 18.15 9.64 -3.28
N ALA A 236 17.57 8.76 -2.46
CA ALA A 236 16.17 8.77 -2.07
C ALA A 236 15.84 9.79 -0.96
N SER A 237 16.84 10.34 -0.27
CA SER A 237 16.65 11.28 0.83
C SER A 237 15.90 12.52 0.37
N GLY A 238 14.83 12.88 1.08
CA GLY A 238 14.03 14.07 0.77
C GLY A 238 13.15 13.93 -0.47
N LYS A 239 12.93 12.70 -0.97
CA LYS A 239 12.12 12.46 -2.17
C LYS A 239 10.83 11.70 -1.90
N ARG A 240 9.89 11.90 -2.82
CA ARG A 240 8.71 11.07 -3.02
C ARG A 240 9.02 10.14 -4.19
N TYR A 241 8.39 8.97 -4.25
CA TYR A 241 8.46 8.07 -5.41
C TYR A 241 7.08 7.53 -5.73
N LEU A 242 6.60 7.77 -6.96
CA LEU A 242 5.41 7.09 -7.47
C LEU A 242 5.75 5.62 -7.75
N ALA A 243 4.88 4.72 -7.33
CA ALA A 243 5.11 3.28 -7.40
C ALA A 243 4.02 2.53 -8.19
N ALA A 244 3.37 3.21 -9.14
CA ALA A 244 2.52 2.60 -10.16
C ALA A 244 2.39 3.52 -11.38
N SER A 245 2.57 2.96 -12.56
CA SER A 245 2.33 3.64 -13.85
C SER A 245 1.55 2.76 -14.83
N GLN A 246 1.66 1.43 -14.68
CA GLN A 246 0.99 0.47 -15.54
C GLN A 246 -0.46 0.25 -15.09
N THR A 247 -1.39 0.18 -16.06
CA THR A 247 -2.84 0.16 -15.79
C THR A 247 -3.53 -1.07 -16.37
N LEU A 248 -4.46 -1.65 -15.61
CA LEU A 248 -5.51 -2.55 -16.13
C LEU A 248 -6.87 -2.04 -15.70
N THR A 249 -7.90 -2.25 -16.54
CA THR A 249 -9.27 -2.06 -16.06
C THR A 249 -9.76 -3.28 -15.28
N MET A 250 -10.74 -3.10 -14.39
CA MET A 250 -11.41 -4.23 -13.72
C MET A 250 -11.95 -5.28 -14.73
N LEU A 251 -12.40 -4.83 -15.90
CA LEU A 251 -12.86 -5.69 -16.98
C LEU A 251 -11.72 -6.50 -17.59
N ASP A 252 -10.54 -5.90 -17.78
CA ASP A 252 -9.37 -6.60 -18.33
C ASP A 252 -8.87 -7.67 -17.36
N VAL A 253 -8.85 -7.38 -16.06
CA VAL A 253 -8.55 -8.37 -15.01
C VAL A 253 -9.53 -9.54 -15.05
N ALA A 254 -10.84 -9.27 -15.15
CA ALA A 254 -11.82 -10.35 -15.24
C ALA A 254 -11.66 -11.20 -16.51
N ARG A 255 -11.32 -10.57 -17.64
CA ARG A 255 -11.02 -11.28 -18.90
C ARG A 255 -9.73 -12.09 -18.82
N LEU A 256 -8.71 -11.60 -18.11
CA LEU A 256 -7.51 -12.38 -17.79
C LEU A 256 -7.88 -13.64 -17.00
N TYR A 257 -8.70 -13.49 -15.96
CA TYR A 257 -9.15 -14.64 -15.17
C TYR A 257 -10.00 -15.62 -15.96
N GLN A 258 -10.89 -15.15 -16.84
CA GLN A 258 -11.64 -16.01 -17.75
C GLN A 258 -10.72 -16.89 -18.63
N ARG A 259 -9.62 -16.31 -19.14
CA ARG A 259 -8.67 -17.02 -20.01
C ARG A 259 -7.80 -18.01 -19.24
N HIS A 260 -7.31 -17.63 -18.06
CA HIS A 260 -6.36 -18.44 -17.30
C HIS A 260 -7.01 -19.43 -16.32
N PHE A 261 -8.27 -19.21 -15.94
CA PHE A 261 -9.02 -20.07 -15.04
C PHE A 261 -10.40 -20.45 -15.63
N PRO A 262 -10.44 -21.13 -16.81
CA PRO A 262 -11.69 -21.45 -17.50
C PRO A 262 -12.66 -22.30 -16.68
N GLN A 263 -12.14 -23.07 -15.71
CA GLN A 263 -12.94 -23.88 -14.77
C GLN A 263 -13.82 -23.05 -13.83
N LEU A 264 -13.55 -21.74 -13.69
CA LEU A 264 -14.36 -20.85 -12.84
C LEU A 264 -15.61 -20.31 -13.55
N HIS A 265 -15.76 -20.58 -14.86
CA HIS A 265 -16.93 -20.16 -15.66
C HIS A 265 -17.31 -18.69 -15.49
N LEU A 266 -16.31 -17.81 -15.36
CA LEU A 266 -16.53 -16.40 -15.09
C LEU A 266 -17.24 -15.70 -16.26
N HIS A 267 -18.14 -14.78 -15.94
CA HIS A 267 -18.73 -13.85 -16.91
C HIS A 267 -18.19 -12.44 -16.68
N ALA A 268 -17.88 -11.73 -17.76
CA ALA A 268 -17.31 -10.39 -17.72
C ALA A 268 -17.97 -9.53 -18.80
N ARG A 269 -19.10 -8.90 -18.47
CA ARG A 269 -19.79 -7.97 -19.36
C ARG A 269 -19.41 -6.53 -19.01
N PRO A 270 -19.07 -5.69 -20.00
CA PRO A 270 -18.80 -4.28 -19.74
C PRO A 270 -20.08 -3.57 -19.28
N LEU A 271 -19.97 -2.78 -18.21
CA LEU A 271 -20.96 -1.79 -17.82
C LEU A 271 -20.52 -0.42 -18.37
N PRO A 272 -21.29 0.21 -19.28
CA PRO A 272 -20.95 1.53 -19.80
C PRO A 272 -20.90 2.59 -18.68
N ASN A 273 -19.99 3.58 -18.79
CA ASN A 273 -19.79 4.61 -17.76
C ASN A 273 -21.09 5.34 -17.38
N TRP A 274 -21.94 5.68 -18.37
CA TRP A 274 -23.24 6.31 -18.09
C TRP A 274 -24.14 5.43 -17.21
N ALA A 275 -24.14 4.12 -17.43
CA ALA A 275 -24.93 3.17 -16.67
C ALA A 275 -24.33 3.02 -15.26
N THR A 276 -23.01 3.04 -15.11
CA THR A 276 -22.33 3.08 -13.81
C THR A 276 -22.73 4.32 -13.01
N ARG A 277 -22.77 5.51 -13.63
CA ARG A 277 -23.19 6.75 -12.96
C ARG A 277 -24.65 6.69 -12.48
N VAL A 278 -25.54 6.06 -13.25
CA VAL A 278 -26.94 5.84 -12.83
C VAL A 278 -26.99 4.84 -11.68
N ALA A 279 -26.32 3.70 -11.80
CA ALA A 279 -26.29 2.65 -10.77
C ALA A 279 -25.70 3.15 -9.45
N ALA A 280 -24.70 4.04 -9.48
CA ALA A 280 -24.07 4.63 -8.30
C ALA A 280 -25.04 5.46 -7.43
N LYS A 281 -26.15 5.95 -7.98
CA LYS A 281 -27.19 6.61 -7.17
C LYS A 281 -27.82 5.65 -6.18
N PHE A 282 -27.97 4.38 -6.58
CA PHE A 282 -28.64 3.33 -5.80
C PHE A 282 -27.67 2.38 -5.09
N ILE A 283 -26.44 2.23 -5.60
CA ILE A 283 -25.44 1.29 -5.09
C ILE A 283 -24.26 2.09 -4.49
N PRO A 284 -24.15 2.16 -3.14
CA PRO A 284 -23.12 2.96 -2.47
C PRO A 284 -21.69 2.59 -2.89
N SER A 285 -21.40 1.30 -3.09
CA SER A 285 -20.05 0.84 -3.48
C SER A 285 -19.59 1.34 -4.85
N LEU A 286 -20.52 1.69 -5.75
CA LEU A 286 -20.18 2.25 -7.06
C LEU A 286 -19.87 3.75 -7.00
N ARG A 287 -20.29 4.48 -5.95
CA ARG A 287 -20.06 5.93 -5.84
C ARG A 287 -18.58 6.28 -5.79
N ALA A 288 -17.79 5.50 -5.06
CA ALA A 288 -16.34 5.67 -4.97
C ALA A 288 -15.63 5.45 -6.32
N LEU A 289 -16.26 4.74 -7.27
CA LEU A 289 -15.70 4.45 -8.58
C LEU A 289 -16.03 5.51 -9.63
N VAL A 290 -17.11 6.30 -9.43
CA VAL A 290 -17.57 7.29 -10.41
C VAL A 290 -16.47 8.29 -10.80
N PRO A 291 -15.69 8.87 -9.86
CA PRO A 291 -14.62 9.80 -10.20
C PRO A 291 -13.50 9.18 -11.05
N MET A 292 -13.39 7.86 -11.08
CA MET A 292 -12.32 7.15 -11.80
C MET A 292 -12.70 6.79 -13.24
N LEU A 293 -13.99 6.84 -13.62
CA LEU A 293 -14.48 6.28 -14.88
C LEU A 293 -13.93 6.96 -16.14
N ASP A 294 -13.65 8.25 -16.07
CA ASP A 294 -13.18 9.05 -17.21
C ASP A 294 -11.83 9.70 -16.92
N ARG A 295 -11.03 9.07 -16.05
CA ARG A 295 -9.70 9.55 -15.70
C ARG A 295 -8.82 9.68 -16.95
N GLN A 296 -8.32 10.90 -17.18
CA GLN A 296 -7.46 11.26 -18.32
C GLN A 296 -5.99 11.48 -17.91
N TYR A 297 -5.68 11.42 -16.61
CA TYR A 297 -4.32 11.49 -16.11
C TYR A 297 -3.75 10.08 -15.83
N HIS A 298 -2.43 9.99 -15.83
CA HIS A 298 -1.68 8.82 -15.37
C HIS A 298 -0.42 9.26 -14.63
N HIS A 299 0.12 8.40 -13.79
CA HIS A 299 1.37 8.62 -13.09
C HIS A 299 2.55 8.01 -13.84
N THR A 300 3.73 8.61 -13.72
CA THR A 300 5.00 7.99 -14.15
C THR A 300 5.77 7.45 -12.96
N THR A 301 6.54 6.39 -13.18
CA THR A 301 7.45 5.76 -12.20
C THR A 301 8.92 6.03 -12.53
N ALA A 302 9.18 6.93 -13.49
CA ALA A 302 10.51 7.16 -14.05
C ALA A 302 11.56 7.56 -13.00
N ALA A 303 11.18 8.30 -11.95
CA ALA A 303 12.11 8.67 -10.88
C ALA A 303 12.58 7.45 -10.10
N ALA A 304 11.67 6.54 -9.73
CA ALA A 304 12.03 5.31 -9.00
C ALA A 304 12.92 4.38 -9.85
N GLU A 305 12.65 4.29 -11.15
CA GLU A 305 13.43 3.51 -12.10
C GLU A 305 14.84 4.09 -12.30
N THR A 306 14.93 5.41 -12.49
CA THR A 306 16.20 6.10 -12.79
C THR A 306 17.08 6.24 -11.55
N ASP A 307 16.51 6.69 -10.42
CA ASP A 307 17.27 6.97 -9.21
C ASP A 307 17.70 5.69 -8.50
N LEU A 308 16.80 4.69 -8.45
CA LEU A 308 16.96 3.52 -7.57
C LEU A 308 17.18 2.21 -8.33
N GLY A 309 17.06 2.23 -9.67
CA GLY A 309 17.09 1.01 -10.48
C GLY A 309 15.87 0.12 -10.24
N TRP A 310 14.75 0.69 -9.78
CA TRP A 310 13.55 -0.08 -9.46
C TRP A 310 12.94 -0.69 -10.72
N GLN A 311 12.39 -1.89 -10.60
CA GLN A 311 11.75 -2.62 -11.69
C GLN A 311 10.36 -3.07 -11.27
N GLN A 312 9.50 -3.25 -12.26
CA GLN A 312 8.09 -3.60 -12.05
C GLN A 312 7.75 -4.89 -12.78
N HIS A 313 7.03 -5.77 -12.10
CA HIS A 313 6.24 -6.81 -12.73
C HIS A 313 5.16 -6.18 -13.61
N THR A 314 4.70 -6.95 -14.60
CA THR A 314 3.54 -6.52 -15.39
C THR A 314 2.27 -6.60 -14.53
N PRO A 315 1.26 -5.76 -14.81
CA PRO A 315 -0.05 -5.86 -14.17
C PRO A 315 -0.67 -7.26 -14.31
N ASP A 316 -0.53 -7.89 -15.47
CA ASP A 316 -1.02 -9.24 -15.75
C ASP A 316 -0.39 -10.27 -14.80
N ASP A 317 0.94 -10.27 -14.68
CA ASP A 317 1.65 -11.17 -13.77
C ASP A 317 1.24 -10.93 -12.30
N THR A 318 1.06 -9.67 -11.93
CA THR A 318 0.65 -9.26 -10.58
C THR A 318 -0.72 -9.85 -10.22
N VAL A 319 -1.73 -9.64 -11.08
CA VAL A 319 -3.10 -10.11 -10.80
C VAL A 319 -3.22 -11.63 -10.92
N LEU A 320 -2.47 -12.27 -11.83
CA LEU A 320 -2.45 -13.72 -11.96
C LEU A 320 -1.76 -14.39 -10.75
N ALA A 321 -0.65 -13.85 -10.26
CA ALA A 321 0.01 -14.35 -9.06
C ALA A 321 -0.89 -14.20 -7.81
N ALA A 322 -1.59 -13.07 -7.69
CA ALA A 322 -2.59 -12.87 -6.65
C ALA A 322 -3.72 -13.92 -6.76
N ALA A 323 -4.26 -14.14 -7.96
CA ALA A 323 -5.34 -15.08 -8.20
C ALA A 323 -4.95 -16.52 -7.87
N GLN A 324 -3.80 -16.99 -8.34
CA GLN A 324 -3.27 -18.32 -8.01
C GLN A 324 -3.18 -18.50 -6.50
N ARG A 325 -2.72 -17.47 -5.79
CA ARG A 325 -2.62 -17.51 -4.34
C ARG A 325 -3.99 -17.58 -3.65
N LEU A 326 -4.96 -16.79 -4.09
CA LEU A 326 -6.34 -16.81 -3.58
C LEU A 326 -7.02 -18.18 -3.82
N ILE A 327 -6.82 -18.78 -5.00
CA ILE A 327 -7.29 -20.12 -5.33
C ILE A 327 -6.64 -21.16 -4.41
N SER A 328 -5.31 -21.11 -4.25
CA SER A 328 -4.57 -22.06 -3.39
C SER A 328 -4.98 -22.03 -1.92
N LEU A 329 -5.58 -20.92 -1.47
CA LEU A 329 -6.10 -20.75 -0.12
C LEU A 329 -7.54 -21.26 0.04
N GLY A 330 -8.18 -21.71 -1.04
CA GLY A 330 -9.58 -22.16 -1.02
C GLY A 330 -10.57 -21.04 -0.71
N LEU A 331 -10.24 -19.78 -1.08
CA LEU A 331 -11.10 -18.63 -0.80
C LEU A 331 -12.18 -18.40 -1.86
N ILE A 332 -12.11 -19.11 -2.98
CA ILE A 332 -13.16 -19.15 -4.00
C ILE A 332 -14.17 -20.21 -3.58
N LYS A 333 -15.44 -19.82 -3.54
CA LYS A 333 -16.58 -20.69 -3.21
C LYS A 333 -17.16 -21.31 -4.46
#